data_AF-A0A9E3DXI1-F1
#
_entry.id   AF-A0A9E3DXI1-F1
#
_cell.length_a   1.000
_cell.length_b   1.000
_cell.length_c   1.000
_cell.angle_alpha   90.00
_cell.angle_beta   90.00
_cell.angle_gamma   90.00
#
_symmetry.space_group_name_H-M   'P 1'
#
loop_
_entity.id
_entity.type
_entity.pdbx_description
1 polymer ?
#
loop_
_entity_poly.entity_id
_entity_poly.type
_entity_poly.pdbx_seq_one_letter_code
_entity_poly.pdbx_strand_id
1 'polypeptide(L)'
;MAVALLYAGVGVAAANPVCLDSVPVEITTPDGWQLGITLADMKIESVPNMGATAFTREGYVDATARMNINGKGSRKVTLGSVSLWYQASCQINVPSGLTLNPSPSAGIGASVSSSVPTGSTSIGLQPSVSANPQTAVVLQPGNINQTPLGKKAFQADDFGDMETNPNGFEGVVSVQHQNVHVDNCAGPVFVRLHAQATISTAHSDDAVDAYSVILPL
;
A
#
# COMPACT_ATOMS: atom_id res chain seq x y z
N MET A 1 8.70 29.47 -46.33
CA MET A 1 8.48 29.17 -44.91
C MET A 1 7.68 27.88 -44.82
N ALA A 2 8.30 26.77 -44.43
CA ALA A 2 7.62 25.48 -44.26
C ALA A 2 7.39 25.26 -42.77
N VAL A 3 6.12 25.14 -42.36
CA VAL A 3 5.71 24.84 -40.99
C VAL A 3 5.65 23.32 -40.85
N ALA A 4 6.58 22.75 -40.09
CA ALA A 4 6.56 21.34 -39.72
C ALA A 4 5.67 21.15 -38.48
N LEU A 5 4.50 20.53 -38.68
CA LEU A 5 3.62 20.08 -37.61
C LEU A 5 4.22 18.82 -36.97
N LEU A 6 4.79 18.96 -35.77
CA LEU A 6 5.21 17.86 -34.91
C LEU A 6 3.97 17.31 -34.20
N TYR A 7 3.46 16.17 -34.65
CA TYR A 7 2.49 15.37 -33.89
C TYR A 7 3.19 14.70 -32.72
N ALA A 8 2.99 15.21 -31.51
CA ALA A 8 3.36 14.49 -30.29
C ALA A 8 2.31 13.41 -30.03
N GLY A 9 2.63 12.17 -30.39
CA GLY A 9 1.81 11.01 -30.02
C GLY A 9 1.83 10.81 -28.52
N VAL A 10 0.67 10.92 -27.87
CA VAL A 10 0.47 10.45 -26.50
C VAL A 10 0.50 8.92 -26.50
N GLY A 11 1.69 8.35 -26.30
CA GLY A 11 1.84 6.92 -26.07
C GLY A 11 1.19 6.55 -24.74
N VAL A 12 0.09 5.83 -24.78
CA VAL A 12 -0.50 5.22 -23.57
C VAL A 12 0.39 4.04 -23.22
N ALA A 13 1.31 4.24 -22.28
CA ALA A 13 2.09 3.14 -21.72
C ALA A 13 1.15 2.34 -20.79
N ALA A 14 0.46 1.34 -21.34
CA ALA A 14 -0.20 0.34 -20.52
C ALA A 14 0.89 -0.55 -19.91
N ALA A 15 1.05 -0.50 -18.59
CA ALA A 15 1.89 -1.46 -17.90
C ALA A 15 1.20 -2.83 -17.98
N ASN A 16 1.91 -3.84 -18.49
CA ASN A 16 1.35 -5.19 -18.52
C ASN A 16 1.10 -5.66 -17.08
N PRO A 17 -0.03 -6.35 -16.84
CA PRO A 17 -0.30 -6.88 -15.51
C PRO A 17 0.80 -7.84 -15.07
N VAL A 18 1.19 -7.71 -13.80
CA VAL A 18 2.23 -8.53 -13.19
C VAL A 18 1.56 -9.62 -12.35
N CYS A 19 1.74 -10.88 -12.75
CA CYS A 19 1.34 -12.03 -11.96
C CYS A 19 2.44 -12.39 -10.95
N LEU A 20 2.05 -12.74 -9.73
CA LEU A 20 2.98 -13.10 -8.67
C LEU A 20 2.81 -14.57 -8.26
N ASP A 21 3.92 -15.20 -7.86
CA ASP A 21 3.93 -16.55 -7.33
C ASP A 21 3.24 -16.62 -5.97
N SER A 22 2.64 -17.78 -5.66
CA SER A 22 2.00 -18.03 -4.37
C SER A 22 3.01 -18.03 -3.22
N VAL A 23 2.60 -17.47 -2.09
CA VAL A 23 3.41 -17.37 -0.85
C VAL A 23 2.70 -18.15 0.27
N PRO A 24 3.10 -19.41 0.52
CA PRO A 24 2.62 -20.18 1.66
C PRO A 24 3.45 -19.89 2.92
N VAL A 25 2.79 -19.75 4.06
CA VAL A 25 3.40 -19.62 5.38
C VAL A 25 2.62 -20.47 6.37
N GLU A 26 3.31 -21.24 7.20
CA GLU A 26 2.69 -22.14 8.18
C GLU A 26 3.43 -22.06 9.51
N ILE A 27 2.67 -22.11 10.61
CA ILE A 27 3.17 -22.14 11.97
C ILE A 27 2.50 -23.27 12.75
N THR A 28 3.19 -23.76 13.78
CA THR A 28 2.57 -24.60 14.81
C THR A 28 2.22 -23.73 16.01
N THR A 29 0.95 -23.72 16.38
CA THR A 29 0.49 -22.94 17.53
C THR A 29 0.89 -23.59 18.86
N PRO A 30 0.89 -22.85 19.99
CA PRO A 30 1.16 -23.41 21.30
C PRO A 30 0.22 -24.55 21.69
N ASP A 31 -1.01 -24.54 21.18
CA ASP A 31 -1.99 -25.61 21.41
C ASP A 31 -1.77 -26.83 20.50
N GLY A 32 -0.85 -26.76 19.54
CA GLY A 32 -0.49 -27.86 18.63
C GLY A 32 -1.26 -27.88 17.30
N TRP A 33 -1.97 -26.80 16.96
CA TRP A 33 -2.59 -26.65 15.64
C TRP A 33 -1.54 -26.29 14.58
N GLN A 34 -1.72 -26.80 13.37
CA GLN A 34 -0.99 -26.36 12.18
C GLN A 34 -1.82 -25.27 11.50
N LEU A 35 -1.45 -24.01 11.71
CA LEU A 35 -2.10 -22.85 11.12
C LEU A 35 -1.31 -22.38 9.90
N GLY A 36 -1.94 -22.39 8.74
CA GLY A 36 -1.35 -21.92 7.49
C GLY A 36 -2.14 -20.77 6.86
N ILE A 37 -1.42 -19.95 6.11
CA ILE A 37 -1.95 -18.94 5.19
C ILE A 37 -1.21 -19.06 3.86
N THR A 38 -1.95 -19.05 2.76
CA THR A 38 -1.40 -18.97 1.41
C THR A 38 -1.98 -17.75 0.72
N LEU A 39 -1.10 -16.84 0.32
CA LEU A 39 -1.43 -15.72 -0.55
C LEU A 39 -1.13 -16.11 -2.01
N ALA A 40 -2.14 -16.17 -2.86
CA ALA A 40 -2.06 -16.76 -4.21
C ALA A 40 -2.93 -15.99 -5.21
N ASP A 41 -2.86 -16.41 -6.47
CA ASP A 41 -3.69 -15.88 -7.57
C ASP A 41 -3.58 -14.35 -7.65
N MET A 42 -2.35 -13.87 -7.44
CA MET A 42 -2.03 -12.46 -7.29
C MET A 42 -1.74 -11.83 -8.64
N LYS A 43 -2.43 -10.74 -8.95
CA LYS A 43 -2.20 -9.91 -10.13
C LYS A 43 -2.32 -8.44 -9.75
N ILE A 44 -1.36 -7.63 -10.19
CA ILE A 44 -1.42 -6.17 -10.05
C ILE A 44 -1.37 -5.56 -11.45
N GLU A 45 -2.34 -4.70 -11.75
CA GLU A 45 -2.50 -4.05 -13.04
C GLU A 45 -2.55 -2.53 -12.83
N SER A 46 -1.52 -1.83 -13.29
CA SER A 46 -1.50 -0.36 -13.25
C SER A 46 -2.30 0.21 -14.42
N VAL A 47 -3.13 1.21 -14.14
CA VAL A 47 -3.98 1.86 -15.13
C VAL A 47 -3.82 3.37 -15.09
N PRO A 48 -4.11 4.08 -16.19
CA PRO A 48 -4.22 5.54 -16.15
C PRO A 48 -5.23 5.96 -15.08
N ASN A 49 -4.85 6.95 -14.27
CA ASN A 49 -5.71 7.45 -13.21
C ASN A 49 -6.93 8.21 -13.77
N MET A 50 -8.11 7.95 -13.20
CA MET A 50 -9.37 8.57 -13.62
C MET A 50 -9.35 10.11 -13.51
N GLY A 51 -8.55 10.64 -12.58
CA GLY A 51 -8.38 12.09 -12.38
C GLY A 51 -7.37 12.77 -13.33
N ALA A 52 -6.62 12.00 -14.14
CA ALA A 52 -5.55 12.51 -15.03
C ALA A 52 -4.57 13.50 -14.35
N THR A 53 -4.31 13.30 -13.05
CA THR A 53 -3.39 14.13 -12.25
C THR A 53 -1.98 13.53 -12.24
N ALA A 54 -0.95 14.36 -12.06
CA ALA A 54 0.43 13.89 -11.92
C ALA A 54 0.70 13.15 -10.58
N PHE A 55 -0.17 13.35 -9.58
CA PHE A 55 0.04 12.94 -8.20
C PHE A 55 -0.80 11.75 -7.75
N THR A 56 -1.59 11.16 -8.67
CA THR A 56 -2.38 9.98 -8.38
C THR A 56 -1.84 8.80 -9.18
N ARG A 57 -1.82 7.62 -8.56
CA ARG A 57 -1.64 6.33 -9.22
C ARG A 57 -2.88 5.48 -8.97
N GLU A 58 -3.26 4.72 -9.98
CA GLU A 58 -4.44 3.88 -9.94
C GLU A 58 -4.13 2.51 -10.55
N GLY A 59 -4.80 1.49 -10.06
CA GLY A 59 -4.65 0.13 -10.54
C GLY A 59 -5.76 -0.78 -10.04
N TYR A 60 -5.67 -2.02 -10.48
CA TYR A 60 -6.52 -3.11 -10.04
C TYR A 60 -5.66 -4.22 -9.45
N VAL A 61 -6.20 -4.89 -8.43
CA VAL A 61 -5.58 -6.06 -7.82
C VAL A 61 -6.55 -7.25 -7.82
N ASP A 62 -6.00 -8.40 -8.19
CA ASP A 62 -6.59 -9.72 -7.97
C ASP A 62 -5.73 -10.43 -6.93
N ALA A 63 -6.35 -11.09 -5.96
CA ALA A 63 -5.64 -11.89 -4.98
C ALA A 63 -6.57 -12.83 -4.21
N THR A 64 -6.02 -13.98 -3.82
CA THR A 64 -6.70 -14.96 -2.96
C THR A 64 -5.87 -15.25 -1.73
N ALA A 65 -6.48 -15.10 -0.55
CA ALA A 65 -5.97 -15.54 0.73
C ALA A 65 -6.69 -16.82 1.15
N ARG A 66 -5.93 -17.92 1.32
CA ARG A 66 -6.43 -19.23 1.78
C ARG A 66 -5.82 -19.55 3.14
N MET A 67 -6.64 -19.62 4.17
CA MET A 67 -6.28 -20.10 5.50
C MET A 67 -6.57 -21.59 5.62
N ASN A 68 -5.66 -22.34 6.21
CA ASN A 68 -5.86 -23.75 6.56
C ASN A 68 -5.56 -23.99 8.05
N ILE A 69 -6.36 -24.83 8.69
CA ILE A 69 -6.14 -25.27 10.07
C ILE A 69 -6.17 -26.79 10.09
N ASN A 70 -5.03 -27.39 10.41
CA ASN A 70 -4.81 -28.84 10.39
C ASN A 70 -4.24 -29.34 11.72
N GLY A 71 -4.12 -30.66 11.85
CA GLY A 71 -3.51 -31.31 13.00
C GLY A 71 -4.48 -31.59 14.14
N LYS A 72 -3.95 -31.83 15.33
CA LYS A 72 -4.72 -32.18 16.53
C LYS A 72 -4.29 -31.27 17.68
N GLY A 73 -4.96 -30.14 17.82
CA GLY A 73 -4.70 -29.25 18.94
C GLY A 73 -5.29 -29.76 20.25
N SER A 74 -4.67 -29.37 21.35
CA SER A 74 -5.08 -29.70 22.72
C SER A 74 -6.29 -28.90 23.21
N ARG A 75 -6.67 -27.85 22.49
CA ARG A 75 -7.84 -26.98 22.75
C ARG A 75 -8.58 -26.71 21.45
N LYS A 76 -9.91 -26.71 21.51
CA LYS A 76 -10.76 -26.40 20.35
C LYS A 76 -10.57 -24.96 19.92
N VAL A 77 -10.55 -24.74 18.60
CA VAL A 77 -10.60 -23.40 18.00
C VAL A 77 -12.01 -22.84 18.20
N THR A 78 -12.10 -21.63 18.73
CA THR A 78 -13.36 -20.94 19.04
C THR A 78 -13.66 -19.83 18.07
N LEU A 79 -12.61 -19.16 17.56
CA LEU A 79 -12.70 -18.11 16.56
C LEU A 79 -11.59 -18.29 15.54
N GLY A 80 -11.84 -17.81 14.33
CA GLY A 80 -10.80 -17.66 13.34
C GLY A 80 -11.13 -16.56 12.36
N SER A 81 -10.12 -16.04 11.67
CA SER A 81 -10.34 -15.10 10.59
C SER A 81 -9.26 -15.18 9.54
N VAL A 82 -9.63 -14.94 8.29
CA VAL A 82 -8.72 -14.71 7.19
C VAL A 82 -8.98 -13.33 6.64
N SER A 83 -7.92 -12.54 6.48
CA SER A 83 -8.01 -11.17 5.97
C SER A 83 -6.97 -10.93 4.90
N LEU A 84 -7.33 -10.08 3.95
CA LEU A 84 -6.52 -9.69 2.82
C LEU A 84 -6.50 -8.16 2.75
N TRP A 85 -5.31 -7.62 2.58
CA TRP A 85 -5.02 -6.20 2.54
C TRP A 85 -4.07 -5.92 1.37
N TYR A 86 -4.08 -4.69 0.88
CA TYR A 86 -2.92 -4.16 0.17
C TYR A 86 -2.28 -3.06 1.00
N GLN A 87 -0.97 -2.96 0.89
CA GLN A 87 -0.19 -1.90 1.47
C GLN A 87 0.40 -1.06 0.35
N ALA A 88 0.18 0.24 0.41
CA ALA A 88 0.73 1.17 -0.56
C ALA A 88 1.61 2.20 0.14
N SER A 89 2.74 2.51 -0.46
CA SER A 89 3.65 3.54 0.01
C SER A 89 4.04 4.48 -1.12
N CYS A 90 4.02 5.77 -0.83
CA CYS A 90 4.56 6.80 -1.70
C CYS A 90 5.93 7.25 -1.17
N GLN A 91 6.83 7.70 -2.05
CA GLN A 91 8.09 8.30 -1.63
C GLN A 91 7.90 9.68 -0.96
N ILE A 92 7.07 10.55 -1.55
CA ILE A 92 6.86 11.92 -1.07
C ILE A 92 5.36 12.23 -1.08
N ASN A 93 4.79 12.43 0.11
CA ASN A 93 3.41 12.88 0.22
C ASN A 93 3.34 14.40 0.00
N VAL A 94 2.62 14.84 -1.03
CA VAL A 94 2.37 16.24 -1.35
C VAL A 94 0.97 16.64 -0.89
N PRO A 95 0.81 17.67 -0.06
CA PRO A 95 -0.51 18.16 0.34
C PRO A 95 -1.37 18.54 -0.88
N SER A 96 -2.68 18.30 -0.78
CA SER A 96 -3.64 18.61 -1.82
C SER A 96 -3.61 20.11 -2.17
N GLY A 97 -3.45 20.44 -3.46
CA GLY A 97 -3.40 21.82 -3.95
C GLY A 97 -2.03 22.30 -4.46
N LEU A 98 -1.00 21.45 -4.46
CA LEU A 98 0.29 21.78 -5.05
C LEU A 98 0.30 21.57 -6.57
N THR A 99 0.33 22.65 -7.34
CA THR A 99 0.68 22.65 -8.76
C THR A 99 2.20 22.79 -8.91
N LEU A 100 2.90 21.67 -9.14
CA LEU A 100 4.29 21.71 -9.59
C LEU A 100 4.30 22.14 -11.07
N ASN A 101 4.48 23.44 -11.33
CA ASN A 101 4.68 23.94 -12.68
C ASN A 101 6.12 23.61 -13.13
N PRO A 102 6.35 22.79 -14.16
CA PRO A 102 7.69 22.53 -14.69
C PRO A 102 8.16 23.75 -15.51
N SER A 103 8.42 24.87 -14.83
CA SER A 103 9.09 26.03 -15.42
C SER A 103 10.61 25.87 -15.24
N PRO A 104 11.44 26.11 -16.26
CA PRO A 104 12.90 25.97 -16.19
C PRO A 104 13.59 27.02 -15.29
N SER A 105 12.83 27.75 -14.47
CA SER A 105 13.28 28.86 -13.61
C SER A 105 12.98 28.66 -12.12
N ALA A 106 12.42 27.51 -11.70
CA ALA A 106 12.22 27.19 -10.29
C ALA A 106 13.53 26.67 -9.67
N GLY A 107 14.50 27.57 -9.50
CA GLY A 107 15.70 27.29 -8.73
C GLY A 107 15.36 27.02 -7.28
N ILE A 108 15.72 25.84 -6.77
CA ILE A 108 15.80 25.57 -5.33
C ILE A 108 16.96 26.43 -4.81
N GLY A 109 16.66 27.64 -4.34
CA GLY A 109 17.61 28.51 -3.69
C GLY A 109 17.75 28.13 -2.22
N ALA A 110 18.71 27.25 -1.90
CA ALA A 110 19.23 27.17 -0.54
C ALA A 110 20.18 28.37 -0.32
N SER A 111 19.68 29.48 0.22
CA SER A 111 20.52 30.60 0.62
C SER A 111 21.13 30.33 2.00
N VAL A 112 22.35 29.76 2.00
CA VAL A 112 23.19 29.75 3.21
C VAL A 112 23.84 31.12 3.32
N SER A 113 23.32 31.98 4.19
CA SER A 113 24.01 33.24 4.53
C SER A 113 25.07 32.95 5.59
N SER A 114 26.33 32.85 5.16
CA SER A 114 27.47 32.99 6.05
C SER A 114 27.67 34.47 6.36
N SER A 115 27.47 34.88 7.61
CA SER A 115 27.98 36.16 8.08
C SER A 115 28.45 36.02 9.53
N VAL A 116 29.77 35.85 9.65
CA VAL A 116 30.58 36.07 10.85
C VAL A 116 30.44 37.54 11.29
N PRO A 117 30.41 37.85 12.60
CA PRO A 117 29.88 39.11 13.10
C PRO A 117 30.94 40.21 13.13
N THR A 118 30.69 41.33 12.48
CA THR A 118 31.36 42.59 12.78
C THR A 118 30.37 43.73 12.76
N GLY A 119 30.15 44.31 13.94
CA GLY A 119 29.82 45.73 14.11
C GLY A 119 28.44 46.16 13.63
N SER A 120 27.52 46.28 14.59
CA SER A 120 26.50 47.34 14.68
C SER A 120 26.09 48.05 13.38
N THR A 121 24.85 47.87 12.97
CA THR A 121 23.87 48.97 12.86
C THR A 121 22.51 48.44 12.41
N SER A 122 21.49 48.91 13.11
CA SER A 122 20.07 48.67 12.89
C SER A 122 19.63 48.93 11.45
N ILE A 123 18.95 47.97 10.82
CA ILE A 123 18.19 48.17 9.58
C ILE A 123 16.76 47.72 9.85
N GLY A 124 15.85 48.69 9.78
CA GLY A 124 14.44 48.54 10.11
C GLY A 124 13.72 47.59 9.16
N LEU A 125 12.81 46.79 9.74
CA LEU A 125 11.81 46.05 8.99
C LEU A 125 10.82 47.04 8.36
N GLN A 126 10.97 47.31 7.06
CA GLN A 126 9.84 47.77 6.25
C GLN A 126 9.15 46.54 5.67
N PRO A 127 7.83 46.36 5.87
CA PRO A 127 7.09 45.30 5.21
C PRO A 127 6.77 45.76 3.79
N SER A 128 7.64 45.44 2.84
CA SER A 128 7.25 45.51 1.43
C SER A 128 6.37 44.31 1.12
N VAL A 129 5.07 44.56 1.00
CA VAL A 129 4.09 43.62 0.48
C VAL A 129 4.46 43.30 -0.97
N SER A 130 5.18 42.20 -1.17
CA SER A 130 5.13 41.46 -2.43
C SER A 130 4.28 40.23 -2.16
N ALA A 131 3.11 40.20 -2.78
CA ALA A 131 2.17 39.10 -2.72
C ALA A 131 2.76 37.90 -3.46
N ASN A 132 3.60 37.13 -2.77
CA ASN A 132 3.87 35.75 -3.14
C ASN A 132 3.27 34.92 -2.00
N PRO A 133 2.14 34.21 -2.20
CA PRO A 133 1.81 33.13 -1.30
C PRO A 133 2.87 32.06 -1.55
N GLN A 134 4.03 32.17 -0.90
CA GLN A 134 4.85 30.99 -0.61
C GLN A 134 4.00 30.16 0.34
N THR A 135 3.03 29.42 -0.20
CA THR A 135 2.50 28.25 0.44
C THR A 135 3.71 27.36 0.66
N ALA A 136 4.23 27.37 1.88
CA ALA A 136 5.31 26.49 2.28
C ALA A 136 4.79 25.08 2.06
N VAL A 137 5.27 24.44 1.01
CA VAL A 137 4.96 23.05 0.72
C VAL A 137 5.75 22.23 1.72
N VAL A 138 5.08 21.83 2.80
CA VAL A 138 5.67 20.88 3.75
C VAL A 138 5.55 19.50 3.12
N LEU A 139 6.63 19.06 2.49
CA LEU A 139 6.77 17.68 2.02
C LEU A 139 6.86 16.76 3.24
N GLN A 140 5.96 15.79 3.33
CA GLN A 140 5.99 14.78 4.38
C GLN A 140 6.64 13.50 3.85
N PRO A 141 7.47 12.81 4.66
CA PRO A 141 7.87 11.44 4.36
C PRO A 141 6.61 10.61 4.09
N GLY A 142 6.61 9.82 3.02
CA GLY A 142 5.45 9.00 2.70
C GLY A 142 5.19 7.94 3.76
N ASN A 143 3.91 7.68 4.03
CA ASN A 143 3.45 6.66 4.95
C ASN A 143 3.10 5.37 4.20
N ILE A 144 3.13 4.23 4.89
CA ILE A 144 2.58 2.97 4.42
C ILE A 144 1.11 2.92 4.83
N ASN A 145 0.21 3.01 3.87
CA ASN A 145 -1.22 2.86 4.12
C ASN A 145 -1.62 1.41 3.89
N GLN A 146 -2.36 0.82 4.84
CA GLN A 146 -2.96 -0.51 4.68
C GLN A 146 -4.45 -0.36 4.43
N THR A 147 -4.94 -0.93 3.34
CA THR A 147 -6.35 -0.87 2.95
C THR A 147 -6.93 -2.28 2.91
N PRO A 148 -8.10 -2.52 3.56
CA PRO A 148 -8.74 -3.82 3.52
C PRO A 148 -9.26 -4.14 2.13
N LEU A 149 -8.92 -5.33 1.64
CA LEU A 149 -9.51 -5.90 0.43
C LEU A 149 -10.67 -6.84 0.78
N GLY A 150 -10.51 -7.63 1.85
CA GLY A 150 -11.55 -8.51 2.33
C GLY A 150 -11.21 -9.15 3.67
N LYS A 151 -12.25 -9.55 4.40
CA LYS A 151 -12.10 -10.30 5.65
C LYS A 151 -13.26 -11.27 5.78
N LYS A 152 -12.95 -12.50 6.21
CA LYS A 152 -13.95 -13.46 6.64
C LYS A 152 -13.61 -13.96 8.04
N ALA A 153 -14.60 -13.95 8.91
CA ALA A 153 -14.52 -14.47 10.27
C ALA A 153 -15.31 -15.77 10.37
N PHE A 154 -14.86 -16.64 11.27
CA PHE A 154 -15.40 -17.97 11.53
C PHE A 154 -15.62 -18.14 13.03
N GLN A 155 -16.68 -18.85 13.36
CA GLN A 155 -17.11 -19.12 14.72
C GLN A 155 -16.89 -20.61 15.06
N ALA A 156 -17.04 -20.96 16.34
CA ALA A 156 -16.77 -22.29 16.86
C ALA A 156 -17.52 -23.42 16.10
N ASP A 157 -18.73 -23.13 15.62
CA ASP A 157 -19.60 -24.04 14.86
C ASP A 157 -19.13 -24.27 13.41
N ASP A 158 -18.48 -23.28 12.78
CA ASP A 158 -17.93 -23.40 11.42
C ASP A 158 -16.80 -24.44 11.33
N PHE A 159 -16.05 -24.62 12.42
CA PHE A 159 -14.88 -25.50 12.47
C PHE A 159 -15.24 -26.98 12.55
N GLY A 160 -16.43 -27.31 13.06
CA GLY A 160 -16.86 -28.68 13.29
C GLY A 160 -15.92 -29.48 14.20
N ASP A 161 -15.96 -30.80 14.07
CA ASP A 161 -15.01 -31.68 14.75
C ASP A 161 -13.73 -31.86 13.91
N MET A 162 -12.77 -30.96 14.12
CA MET A 162 -11.47 -31.02 13.45
C MET A 162 -10.67 -32.28 13.78
N GLU A 163 -10.98 -33.01 14.87
CA GLU A 163 -10.26 -34.25 15.18
C GLU A 163 -10.65 -35.40 14.24
N THR A 164 -11.90 -35.40 13.77
CA THR A 164 -12.44 -36.41 12.86
C THR A 164 -12.44 -35.99 11.39
N ASN A 165 -12.14 -34.72 11.10
CA ASN A 165 -12.03 -34.20 9.74
C ASN A 165 -10.60 -34.35 9.18
N PRO A 166 -10.34 -35.30 8.26
CA PRO A 166 -9.00 -35.52 7.70
C PRO A 166 -8.50 -34.37 6.82
N ASN A 167 -9.41 -33.50 6.34
CA ASN A 167 -9.07 -32.40 5.45
C ASN A 167 -8.82 -31.08 6.21
N GLY A 168 -9.01 -31.06 7.53
CA GLY A 168 -8.92 -29.86 8.35
C GLY A 168 -9.98 -28.81 7.99
N PHE A 169 -9.74 -27.58 8.39
CA PHE A 169 -10.60 -26.43 8.09
C PHE A 169 -9.95 -25.52 7.04
N GLU A 170 -10.74 -25.03 6.09
CA GLU A 170 -10.30 -24.04 5.10
C GLU A 170 -11.18 -22.79 5.15
N GLY A 171 -10.52 -21.62 5.16
CA GLY A 171 -11.17 -20.32 5.02
C GLY A 171 -10.58 -19.54 3.85
N VAL A 172 -11.42 -18.94 3.02
CA VAL A 172 -10.96 -18.23 1.81
C VAL A 172 -11.53 -16.82 1.73
N VAL A 173 -10.69 -15.88 1.35
CA VAL A 173 -11.06 -14.55 0.85
C VAL A 173 -10.41 -14.38 -0.51
N SER A 174 -11.22 -14.09 -1.53
CA SER A 174 -10.75 -13.79 -2.88
C SER A 174 -11.33 -12.45 -3.31
N VAL A 175 -10.48 -11.63 -3.92
CA VAL A 175 -10.90 -10.40 -4.59
C VAL A 175 -10.48 -10.46 -6.05
N GLN A 176 -11.30 -9.88 -6.90
CA GLN A 176 -11.09 -9.81 -8.34
C GLN A 176 -11.39 -8.37 -8.76
N HIS A 177 -10.46 -7.77 -9.48
CA HIS A 177 -10.50 -6.45 -10.07
C HIS A 177 -10.80 -5.33 -9.06
N GLN A 178 -10.22 -5.44 -7.86
CA GLN A 178 -10.43 -4.46 -6.80
C GLN A 178 -9.61 -3.20 -7.09
N ASN A 179 -10.26 -2.03 -7.08
CA ASN A 179 -9.59 -0.76 -7.31
C ASN A 179 -8.60 -0.43 -6.19
N VAL A 180 -7.42 0.02 -6.59
CA VAL A 180 -6.37 0.55 -5.73
C VAL A 180 -6.01 1.93 -6.26
N HIS A 181 -6.12 2.93 -5.40
CA HIS A 181 -5.66 4.28 -5.72
C HIS A 181 -4.75 4.81 -4.60
N VAL A 182 -3.79 5.62 -5.02
CA VAL A 182 -2.90 6.36 -4.13
C VAL A 182 -2.86 7.79 -4.62
N ASP A 183 -3.44 8.69 -3.84
CA ASP A 183 -3.44 10.12 -4.11
C ASP A 183 -2.26 10.81 -3.45
N ASN A 184 -2.05 12.08 -3.83
CA ASN A 184 -1.10 12.96 -3.17
C ASN A 184 0.35 12.45 -3.19
N CYS A 185 0.72 11.67 -4.21
CA CYS A 185 2.04 11.09 -4.32
C CYS A 185 2.91 11.77 -5.39
N ALA A 186 4.00 12.39 -4.96
CA ALA A 186 5.05 12.85 -5.85
C ALA A 186 6.16 11.79 -5.93
N GLY A 187 6.20 11.03 -7.04
CA GLY A 187 7.23 10.03 -7.30
C GLY A 187 6.68 8.63 -7.60
N PRO A 188 7.52 7.59 -7.47
CA PRO A 188 7.08 6.21 -7.62
C PRO A 188 6.21 5.78 -6.43
N VAL A 189 5.17 4.99 -6.73
CA VAL A 189 4.34 4.30 -5.75
C VAL A 189 4.72 2.83 -5.77
N PHE A 190 4.80 2.24 -4.57
CA PHE A 190 5.02 0.81 -4.41
C PHE A 190 3.86 0.19 -3.65
N VAL A 191 3.42 -0.98 -4.11
CA VAL A 191 2.33 -1.75 -3.52
C VAL A 191 2.80 -3.16 -3.22
N ARG A 192 2.29 -3.72 -2.12
CA ARG A 192 2.39 -5.15 -1.82
C ARG A 192 1.07 -5.67 -1.25
N LEU A 193 0.80 -6.93 -1.47
CA LEU A 193 -0.33 -7.64 -0.90
C LEU A 193 0.07 -8.28 0.43
N HIS A 194 -0.89 -8.34 1.35
CA HIS A 194 -0.72 -8.88 2.68
C HIS A 194 -1.95 -9.72 3.06
N ALA A 195 -1.72 -10.97 3.43
CA ALA A 195 -2.76 -11.84 3.97
C ALA A 195 -2.43 -12.23 5.40
N GLN A 196 -3.45 -12.32 6.24
CA GLN A 196 -3.32 -12.75 7.63
C GLN A 196 -4.38 -13.79 7.95
N ALA A 197 -3.95 -14.89 8.56
CA ALA A 197 -4.82 -15.85 9.22
C ALA A 197 -4.67 -15.72 10.73
N THR A 198 -5.79 -15.77 11.45
CA THR A 198 -5.81 -15.75 12.91
C THR A 198 -6.69 -16.86 13.44
N ILE A 199 -6.31 -17.48 14.55
CA ILE A 199 -7.18 -18.40 15.30
C ILE A 199 -7.13 -18.05 16.78
N SER A 200 -8.21 -18.37 17.49
CA SER A 200 -8.32 -18.23 18.93
C SER A 200 -8.78 -19.55 19.53
N THR A 201 -8.21 -19.90 20.67
CA THR A 201 -8.64 -21.01 21.50
C THR A 201 -8.92 -20.49 22.91
N ALA A 202 -9.29 -21.37 23.84
CA ALA A 202 -9.39 -21.02 25.26
C ALA A 202 -8.04 -20.67 25.91
N HIS A 203 -6.90 -20.92 25.26
CA HIS A 203 -5.56 -20.78 25.82
C HIS A 203 -4.69 -19.76 25.05
N SER A 204 -4.80 -19.68 23.73
CA SER A 204 -3.95 -18.82 22.91
C SER A 204 -4.69 -18.14 21.76
N ASP A 205 -4.20 -16.97 21.37
CA ASP A 205 -4.53 -16.27 20.13
C ASP A 205 -3.30 -16.30 19.23
N ASP A 206 -3.44 -16.89 18.06
CA ASP A 206 -2.35 -17.08 17.10
C ASP A 206 -2.65 -16.35 15.80
N ALA A 207 -1.60 -15.81 15.19
CA ALA A 207 -1.67 -15.16 13.89
C ALA A 207 -0.47 -15.54 13.03
N VAL A 208 -0.70 -15.64 11.72
CA VAL A 208 0.34 -15.84 10.72
C VAL A 208 0.07 -14.93 9.52
N ASP A 209 1.12 -14.30 9.02
CA ASP A 209 1.08 -13.30 7.96
C ASP A 209 1.89 -13.76 6.74
N ALA A 210 1.36 -13.55 5.55
CA ALA A 210 2.04 -13.72 4.27
C ALA A 210 2.08 -12.41 3.50
N TYR A 211 3.25 -12.09 2.94
CA TYR A 211 3.48 -10.87 2.17
C TYR A 211 3.92 -11.21 0.76
N SER A 212 3.38 -10.51 -0.23
CA SER A 212 3.90 -10.56 -1.58
C SER A 212 5.22 -9.78 -1.68
N VAL A 213 5.92 -9.98 -2.80
CA VAL A 213 6.96 -9.04 -3.22
C VAL A 213 6.37 -7.65 -3.46
N ILE A 214 7.23 -6.63 -3.39
CA ILE A 214 6.85 -5.23 -3.62
C ILE A 214 6.91 -4.96 -5.13
N LEU A 215 5.84 -4.37 -5.67
CA LEU A 215 5.75 -3.99 -7.08
C LEU A 215 5.51 -2.48 -7.23
N PRO A 216 6.03 -1.86 -8.31
CA PRO A 216 5.64 -0.50 -8.66
C PRO A 216 4.18 -0.46 -9.14
N LEU A 217 3.46 0.60 -8.77
CA LEU A 217 2.12 0.94 -9.27
C LEU A 217 2.21 2.08 -10.28
#